data_AF-A0A401HWL2-F1
#
_entry.id   AF-A0A401HWL2-F1
#
_cell.length_a   1.000
_cell.length_b   1.000
_cell.length_c   1.000
_cell.angle_alpha   90.00
_cell.angle_beta   90.00
_cell.angle_gamma   90.00
#
_symmetry.space_group_name_H-M   'P 1'
#
loop_
_entity.id
_entity.type
_entity.pdbx_description
1 polymer ?
#
loop_
_entity_poly.entity_id
_entity_poly.type
_entity_poly.pdbx_seq_one_letter_code
_entity_poly.pdbx_strand_id
1 'polypeptide(L)'
;MLAELKVAYCSECGQIYQKNLRGLCQRCALESDEQLLAVDRYMAYHPSADTDKVATEVGIAPSRIRGWLRQGKLRNDSYPNLCDTCDLCQEPIRSGKLCHSCSTRIQTDIYRMLSQEQQERERTRTAVSYRIRA
;
A
#
# COMPACT_ATOMS: atom_id res chain seq x y z
N MET A 1 -15.60 26.52 25.99
CA MET A 1 -15.85 25.25 25.28
C MET A 1 -15.61 25.52 23.80
N LEU A 2 -14.49 25.08 23.23
CA LEU A 2 -14.24 25.22 21.81
C LEU A 2 -15.11 24.20 21.08
N ALA A 3 -16.04 24.67 20.26
CA ALA A 3 -16.82 23.80 19.39
C ALA A 3 -15.89 23.28 18.29
N GLU A 4 -15.53 22.00 18.36
CA GLU A 4 -14.76 21.35 17.29
C GLU A 4 -15.62 21.22 16.03
N LEU A 5 -15.31 22.04 15.02
CA LEU A 5 -15.90 21.91 13.70
C LEU A 5 -15.37 20.63 13.04
N LYS A 6 -16.27 19.69 12.72
CA LYS A 6 -15.94 18.41 12.07
C LYS A 6 -15.69 18.58 10.56
N VAL A 7 -14.69 19.38 10.22
CA VAL A 7 -14.27 19.67 8.84
C VAL A 7 -12.90 19.07 8.54
N ALA A 8 -12.64 18.76 7.27
CA ALA A 8 -11.36 18.25 6.77
C ALA A 8 -11.06 18.84 5.38
N TYR A 9 -9.80 18.74 4.95
CA TYR A 9 -9.38 19.10 3.59
C TYR A 9 -9.41 17.86 2.70
N CYS A 10 -9.86 18.02 1.45
CA CYS A 10 -9.83 16.95 0.46
C CYS A 10 -8.39 16.77 -0.08
N SER A 11 -7.89 15.54 -0.12
CA SER A 11 -6.54 15.24 -0.63
C SER A 11 -6.38 15.46 -2.14
N GLU A 12 -7.47 15.35 -2.91
CA GLU A 12 -7.44 15.44 -4.38
C GLU A 12 -7.58 16.89 -4.89
N CYS A 13 -8.47 17.68 -4.29
CA CYS A 13 -8.76 19.04 -4.76
C CYS A 13 -8.52 20.16 -3.74
N GLY A 14 -8.12 19.83 -2.50
CA GLY A 14 -7.87 20.82 -1.44
C GLY A 14 -9.12 21.49 -0.86
N GLN A 15 -10.32 21.21 -1.36
CA GLN A 15 -11.54 21.82 -0.86
C GLN A 15 -11.87 21.35 0.57
N ILE A 16 -12.34 22.30 1.40
CA ILE A 16 -12.84 22.01 2.75
C ILE A 16 -14.20 21.34 2.64
N TYR A 17 -14.38 20.23 3.35
CA TYR A 17 -15.64 19.48 3.39
C TYR A 17 -15.92 18.98 4.82
N GLN A 18 -17.17 18.62 5.10
CA GLN A 18 -17.54 18.00 6.36
C GLN A 18 -17.02 16.55 6.40
N LYS A 19 -16.32 16.17 7.47
CA LYS A 19 -15.74 14.83 7.62
C LYS A 19 -16.81 13.76 7.36
N ASN A 20 -16.51 12.84 6.46
CA ASN A 20 -17.36 11.71 6.08
C ASN A 20 -16.55 10.41 6.14
N LEU A 21 -17.21 9.25 5.98
CA LEU A 21 -16.53 7.95 5.99
C LEU A 21 -15.59 7.75 4.79
N ARG A 22 -15.81 8.50 3.69
CA ARG A 22 -15.06 8.35 2.44
C ARG A 22 -13.74 9.13 2.43
N GLY A 23 -13.54 10.07 3.35
CA GLY A 23 -12.31 10.88 3.43
C GLY A 23 -12.09 11.85 2.25
N LEU A 24 -13.10 12.06 1.41
CA LEU A 24 -13.06 12.90 0.21
C LEU A 24 -14.27 13.82 0.14
N CYS A 25 -14.13 14.97 -0.53
CA CYS A 25 -15.29 15.79 -0.83
C CYS A 25 -16.25 15.07 -1.79
N GLN A 26 -17.53 15.46 -1.80
CA GLN A 26 -18.57 14.78 -2.58
C GLN A 26 -18.23 14.73 -4.08
N ARG A 27 -17.68 15.82 -4.64
CA ARG A 27 -17.28 15.89 -6.05
C ARG A 27 -16.21 14.85 -6.40
N CYS A 28 -15.11 14.82 -5.65
CA CYS A 28 -14.01 13.87 -5.90
C CYS A 28 -14.42 12.42 -5.62
N ALA A 29 -15.33 12.20 -4.67
CA ALA A 29 -15.88 10.88 -4.42
C ALA A 29 -16.71 10.37 -5.62
N LEU A 30 -17.56 11.22 -6.20
CA LEU A 30 -18.34 10.89 -7.40
C LEU A 30 -17.44 10.62 -8.60
N GLU A 31 -16.44 11.48 -8.83
CA GLU A 31 -15.47 11.29 -9.92
C GLU A 31 -14.70 9.96 -9.78
N SER A 32 -14.32 9.60 -8.55
CA SER A 32 -13.66 8.32 -8.27
C SER A 32 -14.56 7.13 -8.56
N ASP A 33 -15.85 7.22 -8.22
CA ASP A 33 -16.84 6.17 -8.49
C ASP A 33 -17.08 6.02 -10.00
N GLU A 34 -17.17 7.13 -10.75
CA GLU A 34 -17.31 7.13 -12.21
C GLU A 34 -16.10 6.48 -12.90
N GLN A 35 -14.89 6.81 -12.47
CA GLN A 35 -13.67 6.21 -13.00
C GLN A 35 -13.59 4.72 -12.68
N LEU A 36 -13.98 4.30 -11.47
CA LEU A 36 -14.02 2.88 -11.11
C LEU A 36 -15.00 2.11 -12.01
N LEU A 37 -16.18 2.67 -12.28
CA LEU A 37 -17.15 2.10 -13.21
C LEU A 37 -16.65 2.08 -14.66
N ALA A 38 -15.86 3.05 -15.07
CA ALA A 38 -15.23 3.06 -16.40
C ALA A 38 -14.18 1.95 -16.54
N VAL A 39 -13.34 1.77 -15.52
CA VAL A 39 -12.37 0.67 -15.45
C VAL A 39 -13.07 -0.68 -15.48
N ASP A 40 -14.07 -0.89 -14.62
CA ASP A 40 -14.79 -2.17 -14.53
C ASP A 40 -15.45 -2.55 -15.86
N ARG A 41 -16.08 -1.57 -16.53
CA ARG A 41 -16.62 -1.77 -17.88
C ARG A 41 -15.54 -2.14 -18.90
N TYR A 42 -14.43 -1.40 -18.94
CA TYR A 42 -13.35 -1.70 -19.88
C TYR A 42 -12.78 -3.11 -19.66
N MET A 43 -12.58 -3.48 -18.39
CA MET A 43 -12.05 -4.78 -18.00
C MET A 43 -13.01 -5.93 -18.30
N ALA A 44 -14.33 -5.71 -18.24
CA ALA A 44 -15.32 -6.70 -18.64
C ALA A 44 -15.22 -7.07 -20.14
N TYR A 45 -14.89 -6.11 -21.01
CA TYR A 45 -14.67 -6.36 -22.45
C TYR A 45 -13.25 -6.86 -22.76
N HIS A 46 -12.26 -6.49 -21.94
CA HIS A 46 -10.85 -6.82 -22.14
C HIS A 46 -10.23 -7.49 -20.89
N PRO A 47 -10.56 -8.77 -20.60
CA PRO A 47 -10.11 -9.45 -19.39
C PRO A 47 -8.59 -9.70 -19.33
N SER A 48 -7.90 -9.64 -20.47
CA SER A 48 -6.45 -9.79 -20.60
C SER A 48 -5.68 -8.47 -20.68
N ALA A 49 -6.33 -7.33 -20.41
CA ALA A 49 -5.66 -6.03 -20.43
C ALA A 49 -4.64 -5.88 -19.29
N ASP A 50 -3.50 -5.28 -19.61
CA ASP A 50 -2.46 -4.93 -18.63
C ASP A 50 -2.84 -3.63 -17.89
N THR A 51 -2.36 -3.45 -16.66
CA THR A 51 -2.62 -2.25 -15.86
C THR A 51 -2.34 -0.94 -16.61
N ASP A 52 -1.24 -0.89 -17.37
CA ASP A 52 -0.85 0.32 -18.11
C ASP A 52 -1.76 0.59 -19.32
N LYS A 53 -2.28 -0.46 -19.96
CA LYS A 53 -3.26 -0.33 -21.06
C LYS A 53 -4.59 0.21 -20.53
N VAL A 54 -5.10 -0.37 -19.45
CA VAL A 54 -6.32 0.09 -18.79
C VAL A 54 -6.17 1.55 -18.35
N ALA A 55 -5.02 1.92 -17.77
CA ALA A 55 -4.72 3.30 -17.37
C ALA A 55 -4.77 4.28 -18.56
N THR A 56 -4.20 3.88 -19.70
CA THR A 56 -4.14 4.71 -20.91
C THR A 56 -5.52 4.89 -21.54
N GLU A 57 -6.31 3.82 -21.66
CA GLU A 57 -7.62 3.84 -22.30
C GLU A 57 -8.68 4.56 -21.45
N VAL A 58 -8.64 4.37 -20.13
CA VAL A 58 -9.57 5.03 -19.21
C VAL A 58 -9.11 6.46 -18.87
N GLY A 59 -7.85 6.81 -19.18
CA GLY A 59 -7.30 8.14 -18.94
C GLY A 59 -7.03 8.44 -17.46
N ILE A 60 -6.64 7.42 -16.68
CA ILE A 60 -6.36 7.55 -15.25
C ILE A 60 -4.92 7.16 -14.93
N ALA A 61 -4.38 7.69 -13.84
CA ALA A 61 -3.04 7.34 -13.41
C ALA A 61 -2.96 5.85 -13.00
N PRO A 62 -1.90 5.11 -13.39
CA PRO A 62 -1.75 3.69 -13.03
C PRO A 62 -1.64 3.50 -11.51
N SER A 63 -1.12 4.50 -10.78
CA SER A 63 -1.09 4.52 -9.31
C SER A 63 -2.49 4.47 -8.69
N ARG A 64 -3.51 5.08 -9.32
CA ARG A 64 -4.89 5.06 -8.84
C ARG A 64 -5.50 3.68 -8.99
N ILE A 65 -5.27 3.00 -10.11
CA ILE A 65 -5.69 1.60 -10.33
C ILE A 65 -5.05 0.67 -9.29
N ARG A 66 -3.73 0.82 -9.09
CA ARG A 66 -2.98 0.09 -8.05
C ARG A 66 -3.54 0.34 -6.64
N GLY A 67 -3.94 1.58 -6.34
CA GLY A 67 -4.63 1.91 -5.09
C GLY A 67 -5.95 1.14 -4.91
N TRP A 68 -6.75 1.00 -5.97
CA TRP A 68 -8.00 0.23 -5.94
C TRP A 68 -7.79 -1.27 -5.81
N LEU A 69 -6.72 -1.80 -6.40
CA LEU A 69 -6.27 -3.19 -6.17
C LEU A 69 -5.98 -3.44 -4.70
N ARG A 70 -5.21 -2.55 -4.04
CA ARG A 70 -4.88 -2.66 -2.61
C ARG A 70 -6.10 -2.53 -1.70
N GLN A 71 -7.08 -1.74 -2.10
CA GLN A 71 -8.35 -1.58 -1.37
C GLN A 71 -9.32 -2.74 -1.60
N GLY A 72 -9.03 -3.66 -2.53
CA GLY A 72 -9.93 -4.76 -2.90
C GLY A 72 -11.18 -4.33 -3.66
N LYS A 73 -11.17 -3.13 -4.26
CA LYS A 73 -12.28 -2.64 -5.10
C LYS A 73 -12.32 -3.32 -6.47
N LEU A 74 -11.18 -3.80 -6.96
CA LEU A 74 -11.04 -4.58 -8.18
C LEU A 74 -10.67 -6.02 -7.81
N ARG A 75 -11.37 -7.02 -8.37
CA ARG A 75 -11.10 -8.44 -8.11
C ARG A 75 -9.94 -8.93 -8.96
N ASN A 76 -8.79 -9.22 -8.34
CA ASN A 76 -7.62 -9.72 -9.08
C ASN A 76 -7.86 -11.12 -9.70
N ASP A 77 -8.69 -11.96 -9.08
CA ASP A 77 -8.95 -13.33 -9.54
C ASP A 77 -9.48 -13.44 -10.98
N SER A 78 -10.18 -12.40 -11.45
CA SER A 78 -10.78 -12.37 -12.78
C SER A 78 -9.85 -11.82 -13.87
N TYR A 79 -8.70 -11.23 -13.49
CA TYR A 79 -7.84 -10.47 -14.40
C TYR A 79 -6.36 -10.86 -14.25
N PRO A 80 -5.88 -11.86 -15.01
CA PRO A 80 -4.55 -12.45 -14.81
C PRO A 80 -3.38 -11.48 -15.07
N ASN A 81 -3.60 -10.43 -15.86
CA ASN A 81 -2.57 -9.45 -16.23
C ASN A 81 -2.60 -8.18 -15.38
N LEU A 82 -3.50 -8.12 -14.40
CA LEU A 82 -3.65 -6.98 -13.52
C LEU A 82 -2.72 -7.13 -12.32
N CYS A 83 -1.57 -6.45 -12.40
CA CYS A 83 -0.56 -6.49 -11.36
C CYS A 83 -0.47 -5.14 -10.63
N ASP A 84 -0.29 -5.20 -9.32
CA ASP A 84 0.21 -4.09 -8.50
C ASP A 84 1.76 -4.07 -8.58
N THR A 85 2.42 -3.12 -7.94
CA THR A 85 3.88 -3.00 -7.88
C THR A 85 4.38 -3.05 -6.45
N CYS A 86 5.52 -3.71 -6.24
CA CYS A 86 6.22 -3.74 -4.96
C CYS A 86 6.62 -2.33 -4.51
N ASP A 87 6.30 -1.96 -3.27
CA ASP A 87 6.62 -0.63 -2.74
C ASP A 87 8.15 -0.39 -2.59
N LEU A 88 8.96 -1.46 -2.57
CA LEU A 88 10.42 -1.37 -2.43
C LEU A 88 11.19 -1.43 -3.76
N CYS A 89 10.89 -2.42 -4.61
CA CYS A 89 11.63 -2.65 -5.87
C CYS A 89 10.82 -2.33 -7.13
N GLN A 90 9.53 -1.95 -7.00
CA GLN A 90 8.60 -1.65 -8.09
C GLN A 90 8.30 -2.80 -9.05
N GLU A 91 8.77 -4.01 -8.76
CA GLU A 91 8.46 -5.22 -9.53
C GLU A 91 6.95 -5.52 -9.49
N PRO A 92 6.34 -6.00 -10.58
CA PRO A 92 4.92 -6.34 -10.62
C PRO A 92 4.62 -7.50 -9.67
N ILE A 93 3.66 -7.29 -8.76
CA ILE A 93 3.17 -8.26 -7.79
C ILE A 93 1.67 -8.46 -7.95
N ARG A 94 1.20 -9.69 -7.77
CA ARG A 94 -0.24 -9.99 -7.77
C ARG A 94 -0.91 -9.66 -6.45
N SER A 95 -0.20 -9.81 -5.34
CA SER A 95 -0.76 -9.59 -4.02
C SER A 95 0.30 -9.20 -3.01
N GLY A 96 -0.12 -8.49 -1.97
CA GLY A 96 0.74 -7.97 -0.92
C GLY A 96 1.30 -6.58 -1.25
N LYS A 97 2.08 -6.03 -0.32
CA LYS A 97 2.77 -4.72 -0.48
C LYS A 97 4.21 -4.87 -0.98
N LEU A 98 4.80 -6.03 -0.73
CA LEU A 98 6.18 -6.35 -1.04
C LEU A 98 6.22 -7.65 -1.84
N CYS A 99 7.10 -7.71 -2.84
CA CYS A 99 7.38 -8.97 -3.52
C CYS A 99 8.10 -9.94 -2.57
N HIS A 100 8.09 -11.22 -2.94
CA HIS A 100 8.70 -12.28 -2.13
C HIS A 100 10.18 -12.00 -1.83
N SER A 101 10.95 -11.53 -2.82
CA SER A 101 12.37 -11.22 -2.64
C SER A 101 12.59 -10.09 -1.62
N CYS A 102 11.80 -9.02 -1.69
CA CYS A 102 11.88 -7.89 -0.76
C CYS A 102 11.46 -8.29 0.66
N SER A 103 10.38 -9.08 0.79
CA SER A 103 9.93 -9.60 2.08
C SER A 103 10.99 -10.47 2.74
N THR A 104 11.58 -11.41 2.00
CA THR A 104 12.61 -12.32 2.51
C THR A 104 13.87 -11.57 2.91
N ARG A 105 14.30 -10.54 2.13
CA ARG A 105 15.44 -9.69 2.50
C ARG A 105 15.22 -8.98 3.83
N ILE A 106 14.07 -8.32 4.00
CA ILE A 106 13.74 -7.61 5.25
C ILE A 106 13.70 -8.59 6.44
N GLN A 107 13.08 -9.75 6.28
CA GLN A 107 13.05 -10.78 7.33
C GLN A 107 14.46 -11.26 7.71
N THR A 108 15.32 -11.46 6.71
CA THR A 108 16.72 -11.88 6.93
C THR A 108 17.50 -10.81 7.67
N ASP A 109 17.34 -9.54 7.30
CA ASP A 109 18.01 -8.41 7.94
C ASP A 109 17.55 -8.25 9.39
N ILE A 110 16.24 -8.37 9.66
CA ILE A 110 15.69 -8.37 11.02
C ILE A 110 16.29 -9.49 11.87
N TYR A 111 16.33 -10.72 11.35
CA TYR A 111 16.90 -11.86 12.08
C TYR A 111 18.39 -11.66 12.38
N ARG A 112 19.14 -11.13 11.41
CA ARG A 112 20.55 -10.79 11.61
C ARG A 112 20.74 -9.73 12.70
N MET A 113 19.94 -8.68 12.72
CA MET A 113 20.03 -7.64 13.76
C MET A 113 19.71 -8.19 15.15
N LEU A 114 18.65 -9.00 15.28
CA LEU A 114 18.25 -9.60 16.56
C LEU A 114 19.31 -10.58 17.10
N SER A 115 19.89 -11.41 16.23
CA SER A 115 20.96 -12.34 16.62
C SER A 115 22.24 -11.61 17.05
N GLN A 116 22.62 -10.53 16.37
CA GLN A 116 23.75 -9.68 16.77
C GLN A 116 23.51 -9.05 18.14
N GLU A 117 22.31 -8.51 18.38
CA GLU A 117 21.95 -7.92 19.67
C GLU A 117 21.97 -8.95 20.81
N GLN A 118 21.49 -10.18 20.56
CA GLN A 118 21.57 -11.27 21.54
C GLN A 118 23.02 -11.62 21.87
N GLN A 119 23.89 -11.77 20.87
CA GLN A 119 25.31 -12.06 21.09
C GLN A 119 26.00 -10.94 21.88
N GLU A 120 25.69 -9.68 21.59
CA GLU A 120 26.24 -8.55 22.34
C GLU A 120 25.78 -8.54 23.80
N ARG A 121 24.49 -8.80 24.05
CA ARG A 121 23.92 -8.93 25.40
C ARG A 121 24.55 -10.07 26.18
N GLU A 122 24.77 -11.22 25.54
CA GLU A 122 25.47 -12.34 26.16
C GLU A 122 26.91 -11.97 26.51
N ARG A 123 27.67 -11.39 25.57
CA ARG A 123 29.05 -10.92 25.81
C ARG A 123 29.13 -9.94 26.98
N THR A 124 28.23 -8.97 27.06
CA THR A 124 28.17 -8.02 28.19
C THR A 124 27.82 -8.73 29.49
N ARG A 125 26.85 -9.65 29.51
CA ARG A 125 26.49 -10.42 30.70
C ARG A 125 27.67 -11.24 31.22
N THR A 126 28.41 -11.92 30.35
CA THR A 126 29.58 -12.71 30.73
C THR A 126 30.67 -11.79 31.28
N ALA A 127 30.97 -10.66 30.61
CA ALA A 127 31.96 -9.69 31.08
C ALA A 127 31.64 -9.08 32.46
N VAL A 128 30.35 -8.81 32.75
CA VAL A 128 29.91 -8.36 34.09
C VAL A 128 30.09 -9.47 35.13
N SER A 129 29.77 -10.73 34.80
CA SER A 129 29.90 -11.85 35.73
C SER A 129 31.33 -12.12 36.20
N TYR A 130 32.32 -11.93 35.30
CA TYR A 130 33.74 -12.07 35.65
C TYR A 130 34.24 -10.96 36.60
N ARG A 131 33.63 -9.77 36.57
CA ARG A 131 34.00 -8.66 37.46
C ARG A 131 33.47 -8.79 38.89
N ILE A 132 32.44 -9.60 39.13
CA ILE A 132 31.81 -9.75 40.46
C ILE A 132 32.53 -10.82 41.30
N ARG A 133 33.31 -11.72 40.68
CA ARG A 133 34.04 -12.81 41.35
C ARG A 133 35.51 -12.47 41.69
N ALA A 134 35.99 -11.29 41.32
CA ALA A 134 37.33 -10.78 41.66
C ALA A 134 37.22 -9.83 42.84
#